data_AF-A0AAQ3VL08-F1
#
_entry.id   AF-A0AAQ3VL08-F1
#
_cell.length_a   1.000
_cell.length_b   1.000
_cell.length_c   1.000
_cell.angle_alpha   90.00
_cell.angle_beta   90.00
_cell.angle_gamma   90.00
#
_symmetry.space_group_name_H-M   'P 1'
#
loop_
_entity.id
_entity.type
_entity.pdbx_description
1 polymer ?
#
loop_
_entity_poly.entity_id
_entity_poly.type
_entity_poly.pdbx_seq_one_letter_code
_entity_poly.pdbx_strand_id
1 'polypeptide(L)'
;MSPTLADQLLELVIDGVKIATCSTEDEASTSAPGERWIVLDGRGEPRCVIETTEVTSRRFSEVDAGFARDATTPDRPERPSAPAC
;
A
#
# COMPACT_ATOMS: atom_id res chain seq x y z
N MET A 1 7.02 4.48 -11.60
CA MET A 1 7.87 4.31 -10.40
C MET A 1 9.31 4.17 -10.81
N SER A 2 10.26 4.69 -10.04
CA SER A 2 11.68 4.37 -10.25
C SER A 2 11.97 2.94 -9.74
N PRO A 3 12.93 2.21 -10.35
CA PRO A 3 13.29 0.86 -9.92
C PRO A 3 13.76 0.83 -8.46
N THR A 4 14.53 1.83 -8.04
CA THR A 4 14.99 1.97 -6.64
C THR A 4 13.84 2.15 -5.66
N LEU A 5 12.74 2.81 -6.05
CA LEU A 5 11.56 2.96 -5.19
C LEU A 5 10.77 1.64 -5.10
N ALA A 6 10.68 0.89 -6.19
CA ALA A 6 10.05 -0.44 -6.18
C ALA A 6 10.80 -1.40 -5.24
N ASP A 7 12.14 -1.42 -5.31
CA ASP A 7 12.97 -2.24 -4.42
C ASP A 7 12.77 -1.86 -2.95
N GLN A 8 12.74 -0.56 -2.62
CA GLN A 8 12.50 -0.10 -1.24
C GLN A 8 11.11 -0.49 -0.72
N LEU A 9 10.07 -0.41 -1.57
CA LEU A 9 8.72 -0.79 -1.16
C LEU A 9 8.59 -2.30 -0.98
N LEU A 10 9.27 -3.08 -1.82
CA LEU A 10 9.31 -4.52 -1.69
C LEU A 10 9.91 -4.95 -0.36
N GLU A 11 11.02 -4.34 0.08
CA GLU A 11 11.62 -4.65 1.38
C GLU A 11 10.63 -4.39 2.53
N LEU A 12 9.86 -3.29 2.48
CA LEU A 12 8.83 -3.00 3.50
C LEU A 12 7.68 -4.02 3.50
N VAL A 13 7.33 -4.57 2.34
CA VAL A 13 6.32 -5.64 2.22
C VAL A 13 6.86 -6.95 2.79
N ILE A 14 8.12 -7.29 2.50
CA ILE A 14 8.78 -8.49 3.02
C ILE A 14 8.93 -8.42 4.54
N ASP A 15 9.30 -7.26 5.08
CA ASP A 15 9.41 -7.01 6.52
C ASP A 15 8.04 -6.93 7.24
N GLY A 16 6.93 -7.00 6.49
CA GLY A 16 5.57 -6.90 7.03
C GLY A 16 5.23 -5.52 7.60
N VAL A 17 6.00 -4.48 7.25
CA VAL A 17 5.76 -3.10 7.66
C VAL A 17 4.69 -2.45 6.77
N LYS A 18 4.75 -2.72 5.47
CA LYS A 18 3.74 -2.24 4.51
C LYS A 18 2.74 -3.35 4.21
N ILE A 19 1.56 -3.24 4.82
CA ILE A 19 0.48 -4.24 4.71
C ILE A 19 -0.78 -3.71 3.99
N ALA A 20 -0.81 -2.42 3.62
CA ALA A 20 -1.94 -1.83 2.90
C ALA A 20 -1.50 -1.13 1.59
N THR A 21 -2.43 -1.07 0.64
CA THR A 21 -2.30 -0.31 -0.60
C THR A 21 -3.64 0.34 -0.95
N CYS A 22 -3.63 1.41 -1.74
CA CYS A 22 -4.82 2.10 -2.20
C CYS A 22 -4.68 2.51 -3.67
N SER A 23 -5.78 2.46 -4.40
CA SER A 23 -5.92 2.92 -5.78
C SER A 23 -7.18 3.79 -5.92
N THR A 24 -7.26 4.57 -7.00
CA THR A 24 -8.43 5.38 -7.32
C THR A 24 -9.55 4.52 -7.91
N GLU A 25 -10.81 4.93 -7.79
CA GLU A 25 -11.96 4.19 -8.32
C GLU A 25 -11.95 4.03 -9.85
N ASP A 26 -11.30 4.95 -10.58
CA ASP A 26 -11.08 4.85 -12.03
C ASP A 26 -10.09 3.75 -12.42
N GLU A 27 -9.22 3.34 -11.49
CA GLU A 27 -8.42 2.14 -11.67
C GLU A 27 -9.34 0.98 -11.32
N ALA A 28 -9.58 0.06 -12.25
CA ALA A 28 -10.42 -1.11 -11.99
C ALA A 28 -9.86 -1.85 -10.75
N SER A 29 -10.48 -1.64 -9.59
CA SER A 29 -10.10 -2.31 -8.36
C SER A 29 -10.56 -3.75 -8.49
N THR A 30 -9.73 -4.58 -9.10
CA THR A 30 -10.01 -6.00 -9.29
C THR A 30 -9.85 -6.80 -8.02
N SER A 31 -9.19 -6.21 -7.00
CA SER A 31 -8.93 -6.84 -5.71
C SER A 31 -10.20 -7.27 -5.01
N ALA A 32 -10.31 -8.58 -4.76
CA ALA A 32 -11.24 -9.15 -3.80
C ALA A 32 -10.47 -9.79 -2.61
N PRO A 33 -11.07 -9.86 -1.40
CA PRO A 33 -10.50 -10.66 -0.33
C PRO A 33 -10.23 -12.11 -0.77
N GLY A 34 -9.06 -12.64 -0.44
CA GLY A 34 -8.56 -13.94 -0.87
C GLY A 34 -7.79 -13.93 -2.20
N GLU A 35 -7.75 -12.80 -2.91
CA GLU A 35 -6.95 -12.68 -4.13
C GLU A 35 -5.46 -12.58 -3.82
N ARG A 36 -4.64 -13.22 -4.66
CA ARG A 36 -3.19 -13.29 -4.49
C ARG A 36 -2.47 -12.50 -5.56
N TRP A 37 -1.50 -11.72 -5.11
CA TRP A 37 -0.74 -10.80 -5.96
C TRP A 37 0.74 -11.16 -5.90
N ILE A 38 1.39 -11.15 -7.06
CA ILE A 38 2.84 -11.31 -7.15
C ILE A 38 3.47 -9.92 -7.08
N VAL A 39 4.32 -9.71 -6.07
CA VAL A 39 5.08 -8.47 -5.93
C VAL A 39 6.39 -8.61 -6.70
N LEU A 40 6.65 -7.63 -7.57
CA LEU A 40 7.84 -7.56 -8.40
C LEU A 40 8.85 -6.57 -7.81
N ASP A 41 10.14 -6.82 -8.05
CA ASP A 41 11.18 -5.82 -7.79
C ASP A 41 11.26 -4.76 -8.91
N GLY A 42 12.19 -3.81 -8.77
CA GLY A 42 12.43 -2.76 -9.76
C GLY A 42 12.91 -3.25 -11.13
N ARG A 43 13.26 -4.53 -11.26
CA ARG A 43 13.64 -5.18 -12.53
C ARG A 43 12.48 -5.97 -13.15
N GLY A 44 11.36 -6.09 -12.44
CA GLY A 44 10.20 -6.86 -12.87
C GLY A 44 10.29 -8.35 -12.50
N GLU A 45 11.24 -8.74 -11.64
CA GLU A 45 11.38 -10.12 -11.19
C GLU A 45 10.44 -10.39 -10.00
N PRO A 46 9.77 -11.54 -9.94
CA PRO A 46 8.87 -11.88 -8.84
C PRO A 46 9.64 -12.19 -7.55
N ARG A 47 9.20 -11.62 -6.42
CA ARG A 47 9.92 -11.72 -5.13
C ARG A 47 9.10 -12.26 -3.99
N CYS A 48 7.81 -11.93 -3.92
CA CYS A 48 6.90 -12.53 -2.95
C CYS A 48 5.45 -12.56 -3.47
N VAL A 49 4.60 -13.29 -2.75
CA VAL A 49 3.16 -13.32 -2.98
C VAL A 49 2.47 -12.77 -1.75
N ILE A 50 1.55 -11.84 -1.95
CA ILE A 50 0.68 -11.31 -0.90
C ILE A 50 -0.76 -11.75 -1.16
N GLU A 51 -1.57 -11.80 -0.12
CA GLU A 51 -3.00 -12.10 -0.19
C GLU A 51 -3.78 -10.90 0.33
N THR A 52 -4.78 -10.46 -0.43
CA THR A 52 -5.68 -9.40 0.00
C THR A 52 -6.60 -9.95 1.08
N THR A 53 -6.55 -9.39 2.29
CA THR A 53 -7.39 -9.83 3.41
C THR A 53 -8.67 -9.00 3.57
N GLU A 54 -8.63 -7.72 3.19
CA GLU A 54 -9.74 -6.78 3.27
C GLU A 54 -9.70 -5.78 2.11
N VAL A 55 -10.87 -5.36 1.62
CA VAL A 55 -11.03 -4.31 0.62
C VAL A 55 -12.14 -3.36 1.07
N THR A 56 -11.81 -2.08 1.19
CA THR A 56 -12.79 -1.04 1.54
C THR A 56 -12.66 0.17 0.61
N SER A 57 -13.80 0.70 0.15
CA SER A 57 -13.85 1.98 -0.58
C SER A 57 -14.25 3.09 0.38
N ARG A 58 -13.40 4.11 0.49
CA ARG A 58 -13.65 5.30 1.34
C ARG A 58 -13.22 6.55 0.60
N ARG A 59 -13.75 7.72 0.98
CA ARG A 59 -13.21 8.98 0.48
C ARG A 59 -11.80 9.16 1.01
N PHE A 60 -10.93 9.80 0.23
CA PHE A 60 -9.57 10.10 0.64
C PHE A 60 -9.50 10.88 1.98
N SER A 61 -10.48 11.75 2.25
CA SER A 61 -10.59 12.50 3.51
C SER A 61 -11.04 11.67 4.72
N GLU A 62 -11.50 10.44 4.50
CA GLU A 62 -12.01 9.52 5.53
C GLU A 62 -11.02 8.38 5.84
N VAL A 63 -9.82 8.43 5.26
CA VAL A 63 -8.73 7.50 5.57
C VAL A 63 -8.24 7.78 6.99
N ASP A 64 -8.30 6.78 7.86
CA ASP A 64 -7.83 6.91 9.23
C ASP A 64 -6.30 6.83 9.32
N ALA A 65 -5.78 7.26 10.47
CA ALA A 65 -4.33 7.27 10.70
C ALA A 65 -3.72 5.87 10.68
N GLY A 66 -4.49 4.82 11.00
CA GLY A 66 -4.02 3.43 10.97
C GLY A 66 -3.72 2.98 9.54
N PHE A 67 -4.70 3.11 8.66
CA PHE A 67 -4.53 2.80 7.23
C PHE A 67 -3.40 3.64 6.61
N ALA A 68 -3.30 4.92 6.99
CA ALA A 68 -2.22 5.78 6.52
C ALA A 68 -0.84 5.21 6.89
N ARG A 69 -0.64 4.69 8.12
CA ARG A 69 0.62 4.04 8.51
C ARG A 69 0.90 2.82 7.65
N ASP A 70 -0.08 1.95 7.53
CA ASP A 70 0.04 0.65 6.85
C ASP A 70 0.28 0.80 5.34
N ALA A 71 -0.22 1.90 4.75
CA ALA A 71 -0.07 2.21 3.34
C ALA A 71 1.15 3.10 3.01
N THR A 72 1.85 3.62 4.02
CA THR A 72 2.91 4.62 3.84
C THR A 72 4.03 4.12 2.92
N THR A 73 4.56 5.04 2.12
CA THR A 73 5.76 4.87 1.31
C THR A 73 6.95 5.56 2.02
N PRO A 74 8.20 5.14 1.81
CA PRO A 74 9.36 5.63 2.57
C PRO A 74 9.65 7.13 2.40
N ASP A 75 9.01 7.79 1.43
CA ASP A 75 9.25 9.20 1.10
C ASP A 75 8.62 10.18 2.11
N ARG A 76 7.65 9.76 2.93
CA ARG A 76 6.99 10.70 3.85
C ARG A 76 6.43 10.04 5.12
N PRO A 77 7.04 10.25 6.30
CA PRO A 77 6.35 9.97 7.55
C PRO A 77 5.14 10.90 7.66
N GLU A 78 4.01 10.33 8.07
CA GLU A 78 2.78 11.05 8.35
C GLU A 78 3.06 12.29 9.23
N ARG A 79 2.63 13.47 8.77
CA ARG A 79 2.54 14.63 9.66
C ARG A 79 1.34 14.37 10.56
N PRO A 80 1.45 14.52 11.90
CA PRO A 80 0.30 14.35 12.78
C PRO A 80 -0.82 15.29 12.32
N SER A 81 -1.99 14.69 12.06
CA SER A 81 -3.21 15.45 11.82
C SER A 81 -3.48 16.26 13.09
N ALA A 82 -3.49 17.58 12.97
CA ALA A 82 -3.87 18.44 14.08
C ALA A 82 -5.31 18.10 14.47
N PRO A 83 -5.65 18.04 15.78
CA PRO A 83 -7.04 17.90 16.17
C PRO A 83 -7.79 19.11 15.63
N ALA A 84 -8.92 18.85 14.96
CA ALA A 84 -9.85 19.89 14.57
C ALA A 84 -10.31 20.62 15.84
N CYS A 85 -10.01 21.91 15.93
CA CYS A 85 -10.73 22.86 16.77
C CYS A 85 -11.87 23.46 15.97
#